data_AF-A0A3N5YLI9-F1
#
_entry.id   AF-A0A3N5YLI9-F1
#
_cell.length_a   1.000
_cell.length_b   1.000
_cell.length_c   1.000
_cell.angle_alpha   90.00
_cell.angle_beta   90.00
_cell.angle_gamma   90.00
#
_symmetry.space_group_name_H-M   'P 1'
#
loop_
_entity.id
_entity.type
_entity.pdbx_description
1 polymer ?
#
loop_
_entity_poly.entity_id
_entity_poly.type
_entity_poly.pdbx_seq_one_letter_code
_entity_poly.pdbx_strand_id
1 'polypeptide(L)'
;ALEVVAYDETTATARPFKVEFQNRRWSLPSHFNYPADAQNRLAKTAAALMDLKKESIRSDSASDHAALGVIDPLDQKATSLAGRGKRVTLRDEKGGVLADFVLGKAVDGKAGYRYIRVPGQKRTYAVKTEADPSANFEDWIETDLLKLSAEEIRKIAINNYSINEQLGQLENVERTVLIRQKDKWTASTGRAPRKPAIDALTGALDTLRIVNVQPKPPALTKDLRAQEGLMLSMESLMSLRQKGFFVTQTGQLLSNEGELIVETDKGLVYTLRFGEVAPGAPGATTGTEDKTTERRYLFITVSYHDDRAAAYNDGDPSKVRVTGNRLARELTNRFADWYYVISGADFTNLRPRAKDL
;
A
#
# COMPACT_ATOMS: atom_id res chain seq x y z
N ALA A 1 -17.49 -14.01 2.47
CA ALA A 1 -16.05 -13.79 2.72
C ALA A 1 -15.21 -14.56 1.71
N LEU A 2 -14.05 -14.04 1.33
CA LEU A 2 -13.05 -14.76 0.52
C LEU A 2 -11.80 -14.99 1.37
N GLU A 3 -11.29 -16.21 1.36
CA GLU A 3 -10.05 -16.59 2.00
C GLU A 3 -9.11 -17.21 0.97
N VAL A 4 -7.85 -16.79 0.99
CA VAL A 4 -6.80 -17.23 0.08
C VAL A 4 -5.61 -17.64 0.93
N VAL A 5 -5.16 -18.88 0.79
CA VAL A 5 -3.92 -19.35 1.40
C VAL A 5 -2.92 -19.58 0.28
N ALA A 6 -1.89 -18.74 0.26
CA ALA A 6 -0.72 -18.95 -0.59
C ALA A 6 0.36 -19.71 0.18
N TYR A 7 1.33 -20.27 -0.53
CA TYR A 7 2.50 -20.91 0.07
C TYR A 7 3.76 -20.22 -0.43
N ASP A 8 4.70 -19.98 0.48
CA ASP A 8 6.03 -19.50 0.15
C ASP A 8 7.02 -20.65 0.29
N GLU A 9 7.53 -21.10 -0.85
CA GLU A 9 8.49 -22.21 -0.92
C GLU A 9 9.85 -21.84 -0.28
N THR A 10 10.21 -20.55 -0.25
CA THR A 10 11.51 -20.11 0.30
C THR A 10 11.53 -20.15 1.82
N THR A 11 10.42 -19.78 2.47
CA THR A 11 10.28 -19.80 3.93
C THR A 11 9.58 -21.05 4.44
N ALA A 12 9.07 -21.90 3.54
CA ALA A 12 8.23 -23.05 3.83
C ALA A 12 6.95 -22.72 4.63
N THR A 13 6.40 -21.51 4.44
CA THR A 13 5.24 -21.02 5.22
C THR A 13 3.97 -20.84 4.39
N ALA A 14 2.83 -21.19 4.99
CA ALA A 14 1.52 -20.82 4.46
C ALA A 14 1.18 -19.37 4.85
N ARG A 15 0.70 -18.60 3.88
CA ARG A 15 0.32 -17.19 4.03
C ARG A 15 -1.20 -17.05 3.86
N PRO A 16 -1.97 -17.13 4.95
CA PRO A 16 -3.41 -16.91 4.90
C PRO A 16 -3.71 -15.43 4.70
N PHE A 17 -4.69 -15.16 3.84
CA PHE A 17 -5.21 -13.84 3.54
C PHE A 17 -6.72 -13.90 3.46
N LYS A 18 -7.41 -12.97 4.14
CA LYS A 18 -8.87 -12.98 4.24
C LYS A 18 -9.45 -11.61 3.91
N VAL A 19 -10.52 -11.62 3.13
CA VAL A 19 -11.38 -10.47 2.83
C VAL A 19 -12.77 -10.79 3.34
N GLU A 20 -13.29 -9.97 4.26
CA GLU A 20 -14.57 -10.21 4.92
C GLU A 20 -15.45 -8.98 4.92
N PHE A 21 -16.76 -9.17 4.87
CA PHE A 21 -17.72 -8.09 4.98
C PHE A 21 -18.09 -7.94 6.45
N GLN A 22 -17.63 -6.86 7.09
CA GLN A 22 -17.91 -6.55 8.49
C GLN A 22 -18.24 -5.06 8.61
N ASN A 23 -19.12 -4.70 9.56
CA ASN A 23 -19.49 -3.29 9.80
C ASN A 23 -19.95 -2.55 8.53
N ARG A 24 -20.71 -3.24 7.66
CA ARG A 24 -21.24 -2.75 6.38
C ARG A 24 -20.17 -2.33 5.35
N ARG A 25 -18.96 -2.88 5.46
CA ARG A 25 -17.86 -2.67 4.49
C ARG A 25 -16.98 -3.90 4.35
N TRP A 26 -16.26 -4.00 3.24
CA TRP A 26 -15.22 -5.02 3.10
C TRP A 26 -13.97 -4.60 3.88
N SER A 27 -13.39 -5.55 4.61
CA SER A 27 -12.20 -5.34 5.44
C SER A 27 -11.19 -6.48 5.28
N LEU A 28 -9.96 -6.20 5.69
CA LEU A 28 -8.83 -7.13 5.70
C LEU A 28 -8.47 -7.46 7.16
N PRO A 29 -8.99 -8.55 7.76
CA PRO A 29 -8.71 -8.90 9.15
C PRO A 29 -7.23 -9.10 9.46
N SER A 30 -6.47 -9.63 8.51
CA SER A 30 -5.01 -9.79 8.63
C SER A 30 -4.23 -8.45 8.68
N HIS A 31 -4.90 -7.33 8.40
CA HIS A 31 -4.33 -5.99 8.37
C HIS A 31 -5.19 -5.05 9.22
N PHE A 32 -5.48 -5.45 10.46
CA PHE A 32 -6.19 -4.62 11.44
C PHE A 32 -7.58 -4.14 10.97
N ASN A 33 -8.25 -4.93 10.12
CA ASN A 33 -9.53 -4.56 9.48
C ASN A 33 -9.45 -3.33 8.57
N TYR A 34 -8.28 -3.09 7.94
CA TYR A 34 -8.12 -2.06 6.92
C TYR A 34 -9.21 -2.19 5.83
N PRO A 35 -9.81 -1.08 5.35
CA PRO A 35 -10.84 -1.14 4.32
C PRO A 35 -10.30 -1.79 3.05
N ALA A 36 -11.00 -2.80 2.55
CA ALA A 36 -10.73 -3.34 1.22
C ALA A 36 -11.50 -2.49 0.20
N ASP A 37 -10.80 -2.00 -0.82
CA ASP A 37 -11.36 -1.19 -1.91
C ASP A 37 -11.15 -1.89 -3.26
N ALA A 38 -11.56 -3.15 -3.31
CA ALA A 38 -11.44 -3.99 -4.50
C ALA A 38 -12.73 -4.78 -4.74
N GLN A 39 -13.88 -4.11 -4.61
CA GLN A 39 -15.20 -4.72 -4.78
C GLN A 39 -15.33 -5.40 -6.14
N ASN A 40 -14.86 -4.74 -7.20
CA ASN A 40 -14.84 -5.30 -8.56
C ASN A 40 -13.97 -6.57 -8.65
N ARG A 41 -12.79 -6.59 -8.03
CA ARG A 41 -11.92 -7.77 -8.00
C ARG A 41 -12.57 -8.92 -7.22
N LEU A 42 -13.15 -8.61 -6.07
CA LEU A 42 -13.84 -9.58 -5.23
C LEU A 42 -15.01 -10.22 -5.96
N ALA A 43 -15.87 -9.40 -6.58
CA ALA A 43 -17.02 -9.86 -7.34
C ALA A 43 -16.61 -10.73 -8.53
N LYS A 44 -15.62 -10.29 -9.33
CA LYS A 44 -15.08 -11.06 -10.46
C LYS A 44 -14.49 -12.40 -10.00
N THR A 45 -13.67 -12.39 -8.96
CA THR A 45 -13.06 -13.61 -8.40
C THR A 45 -14.13 -14.56 -7.88
N ALA A 46 -15.11 -14.08 -7.11
CA ALA A 46 -16.19 -14.89 -6.58
C ALA A 46 -17.04 -15.52 -7.70
N ALA A 47 -17.42 -14.74 -8.73
CA ALA A 47 -18.17 -15.24 -9.88
C ALA A 47 -17.37 -16.32 -10.64
N ALA A 48 -16.08 -16.08 -10.91
CA ALA A 48 -15.22 -17.03 -11.61
C ALA A 48 -15.00 -18.34 -10.82
N LEU A 49 -15.03 -18.30 -9.49
CA LEU A 49 -14.95 -19.50 -8.64
C LEU A 49 -16.27 -20.28 -8.60
N MET A 50 -17.41 -19.58 -8.64
CA MET A 50 -18.73 -20.23 -8.62
C MET A 50 -19.09 -20.87 -9.97
N ASP A 51 -18.58 -20.36 -11.09
CA ASP A 51 -18.82 -20.91 -12.44
C ASP A 51 -17.80 -21.99 -12.86
N LEU A 52 -16.95 -22.47 -11.95
CA LEU A 52 -15.97 -23.51 -12.27
C LEU A 52 -16.66 -24.82 -12.68
N LYS A 53 -16.36 -25.28 -13.90
CA LYS A 53 -16.87 -26.55 -14.44
C LYS A 53 -15.76 -27.59 -14.50
N LYS A 54 -16.08 -28.82 -14.11
CA LYS A 54 -15.17 -29.98 -14.21
C LYS A 54 -15.09 -30.44 -15.66
N GLU A 55 -14.30 -29.74 -16.48
CA GLU A 55 -14.23 -30.02 -17.92
C GLU A 55 -13.48 -31.32 -18.25
N SER A 56 -12.26 -31.46 -17.73
CA SER A 56 -11.41 -32.61 -18.05
C SER A 56 -10.67 -33.12 -16.81
N ILE A 57 -10.71 -34.44 -16.61
CA ILE A 57 -9.93 -35.11 -15.57
C ILE A 57 -8.48 -35.15 -16.04
N ARG A 58 -7.55 -34.67 -15.20
CA ARG A 58 -6.12 -34.69 -15.51
C ARG A 58 -5.42 -35.92 -14.93
N SER A 59 -5.70 -36.24 -13.67
CA SER A 59 -5.11 -37.38 -12.96
C SER A 59 -5.96 -37.76 -11.75
N ASP A 60 -5.91 -39.04 -11.37
CA ASP A 60 -6.48 -39.61 -10.14
C ASP A 60 -5.41 -39.99 -9.10
N SER A 61 -4.13 -39.73 -9.39
CA SER A 61 -3.02 -40.06 -8.50
C SER A 61 -2.57 -38.88 -7.64
N ALA A 62 -2.30 -39.15 -6.37
CA ALA A 62 -1.70 -38.18 -5.46
C ALA A 62 -0.23 -37.88 -5.78
N SER A 63 0.48 -38.81 -6.46
CA SER A 63 1.86 -38.59 -6.90
C SER A 63 2.00 -37.39 -7.83
N ASP A 64 0.96 -37.07 -8.58
CA ASP A 64 1.01 -36.05 -9.63
C ASP A 64 0.74 -34.65 -9.08
N HIS A 65 0.30 -34.53 -7.82
CA HIS A 65 -0.11 -33.25 -7.23
C HIS A 65 1.03 -32.23 -7.23
N ALA A 66 2.26 -32.66 -6.93
CA ALA A 66 3.43 -31.79 -6.95
C ALA A 66 3.71 -31.22 -8.35
N ALA A 67 3.68 -32.08 -9.36
CA ALA A 67 3.93 -31.69 -10.75
C ALA A 67 2.89 -30.68 -11.24
N LEU A 68 1.62 -30.91 -10.91
CA LEU A 68 0.47 -30.07 -11.27
C LEU A 68 0.37 -28.79 -10.41
N GLY A 69 1.12 -28.71 -9.31
CA GLY A 69 1.08 -27.57 -8.38
C GLY A 69 -0.18 -27.51 -7.53
N VAL A 70 -0.82 -28.64 -7.24
CA VAL A 70 -2.12 -28.70 -6.54
C VAL A 70 -2.03 -29.31 -5.14
N ILE A 71 -0.83 -29.43 -4.57
CA ILE A 71 -0.69 -29.79 -3.15
C ILE A 71 -1.35 -28.69 -2.32
N ASP A 72 -2.13 -29.06 -1.31
CA ASP A 72 -2.80 -28.07 -0.47
C ASP A 72 -1.74 -27.33 0.36
N PRO A 73 -1.68 -25.98 0.31
CA PRO A 73 -0.71 -25.21 1.06
C PRO A 73 -0.80 -25.43 2.57
N LEU A 74 -1.96 -25.86 3.10
CA LEU A 74 -2.17 -26.18 4.51
C LEU A 74 -1.85 -27.64 4.87
N ASP A 75 -1.50 -28.49 3.91
CA ASP A 75 -1.22 -29.89 4.19
C ASP A 75 0.15 -30.07 4.85
N GLN A 76 0.13 -30.34 6.15
CA GLN A 76 1.35 -30.60 6.95
C GLN A 76 1.93 -32.00 6.71
N LYS A 77 1.17 -32.92 6.09
CA LYS A 77 1.62 -34.29 5.81
C LYS A 77 2.39 -34.39 4.50
N ALA A 78 2.20 -33.43 3.60
CA ALA A 78 2.92 -33.37 2.34
C ALA A 78 4.40 -33.04 2.58
N THR A 79 5.29 -33.97 2.26
CA THR A 79 6.75 -33.83 2.41
C THR A 79 7.36 -32.85 1.42
N SER A 80 6.69 -32.59 0.31
CA SER A 80 7.14 -31.62 -0.69
C SER A 80 6.86 -30.20 -0.25
N LEU A 81 7.89 -29.37 -0.23
CA LEU A 81 7.78 -27.92 -0.13
C LEU A 81 7.38 -27.31 -1.49
N ALA A 82 7.83 -27.92 -2.58
CA ALA A 82 7.54 -27.48 -3.95
C ALA A 82 6.19 -28.02 -4.46
N GLY A 83 5.57 -27.28 -5.39
CA GLY A 83 4.34 -27.73 -6.06
C GLY A 83 3.09 -27.61 -5.20
N ARG A 84 3.15 -26.75 -4.17
CA ARG A 84 1.98 -26.33 -3.39
C ARG A 84 1.19 -25.28 -4.16
N GLY A 85 -0.10 -25.50 -4.23
CA GLY A 85 -1.04 -24.61 -4.89
C GLY A 85 -1.51 -23.49 -3.98
N LYS A 86 -2.43 -22.69 -4.51
CA LYS A 86 -3.14 -21.65 -3.78
C LYS A 86 -4.52 -22.16 -3.41
N ARG A 87 -4.81 -22.30 -2.11
CA ARG A 87 -6.14 -22.70 -1.64
C ARG A 87 -7.04 -21.48 -1.52
N VAL A 88 -8.25 -21.59 -2.03
CA VAL A 88 -9.19 -20.48 -2.11
C VAL A 88 -10.55 -20.96 -1.64
N THR A 89 -11.06 -20.29 -0.62
CA THR A 89 -12.32 -20.63 0.02
C THR A 89 -13.26 -19.43 -0.05
N LEU A 90 -14.45 -19.63 -0.63
CA LEU A 90 -15.53 -18.67 -0.63
C LEU A 90 -16.58 -19.09 0.38
N ARG A 91 -16.99 -18.16 1.24
CA ARG A 91 -18.02 -18.38 2.26
C ARG A 91 -19.17 -17.40 2.11
N ASP A 92 -20.38 -17.85 2.41
CA ASP A 92 -21.57 -16.99 2.53
C ASP A 92 -21.54 -16.15 3.83
N GLU A 93 -22.61 -15.39 4.07
CA GLU A 93 -22.78 -14.54 5.26
C GLU A 93 -22.90 -15.35 6.57
N LYS A 94 -23.36 -16.61 6.50
CA LYS A 94 -23.51 -17.51 7.64
C LYS A 94 -22.26 -18.35 7.89
N GLY A 95 -21.20 -18.17 7.08
CA GLY A 95 -19.97 -18.95 7.14
C GLY A 95 -20.00 -20.27 6.37
N GLY A 96 -21.09 -20.58 5.68
CA GLY A 96 -21.26 -21.74 4.82
C GLY A 96 -20.29 -21.69 3.64
N VAL A 97 -19.64 -22.81 3.33
CA VAL A 97 -18.66 -22.90 2.23
C VAL A 97 -19.41 -23.00 0.89
N LEU A 98 -19.22 -21.99 0.04
CA LEU A 98 -19.77 -21.94 -1.32
C LEU A 98 -18.81 -22.56 -2.34
N ALA A 99 -17.51 -22.39 -2.13
CA ALA A 99 -16.45 -22.95 -2.95
C ALA A 99 -15.18 -23.17 -2.11
N ASP A 100 -14.47 -24.26 -2.36
CA ASP A 100 -13.17 -24.55 -1.73
C ASP A 100 -12.30 -25.37 -2.69
N PHE A 101 -11.26 -24.75 -3.21
CA PHE A 101 -10.42 -25.30 -4.27
C PHE A 101 -8.94 -25.01 -4.04
N VAL A 102 -8.08 -25.93 -4.47
CA VAL A 102 -6.64 -25.71 -4.61
C VAL A 102 -6.35 -25.44 -6.09
N LEU A 103 -5.93 -24.22 -6.40
CA LEU A 103 -5.53 -23.78 -7.73
C LEU A 103 -4.03 -24.02 -7.90
N GLY A 104 -3.67 -24.75 -8.95
CA GLY A 104 -2.29 -25.05 -9.31
C GLY A 104 -1.79 -24.31 -10.53
N LYS A 105 -0.84 -24.93 -11.22
CA LYS A 105 -0.17 -24.34 -12.39
C LYS A 105 -1.14 -24.14 -13.56
N ALA A 106 -0.79 -23.22 -14.44
CA ALA A 106 -1.41 -23.13 -15.75
C ALA A 106 -1.20 -24.43 -16.54
N VAL A 107 -2.11 -24.75 -17.45
CA VAL A 107 -2.00 -25.93 -18.30
C VAL A 107 -1.18 -25.59 -19.53
N ASP A 108 -0.06 -26.29 -19.73
CA ASP A 108 0.81 -26.11 -20.88
C ASP A 108 0.04 -26.27 -22.20
N GLY A 109 0.23 -25.34 -23.13
CA GLY A 109 -0.43 -25.33 -24.43
C GLY A 109 -1.93 -24.98 -24.41
N LYS A 110 -2.51 -24.62 -23.25
CA LYS A 110 -3.91 -24.19 -23.12
C LYS A 110 -4.04 -22.90 -22.30
N ALA A 111 -4.02 -21.76 -22.98
CA ALA A 111 -4.22 -20.46 -22.34
C ALA A 111 -5.57 -20.37 -21.62
N GLY A 112 -5.60 -19.75 -20.44
CA GLY A 112 -6.79 -19.63 -19.60
C GLY A 112 -7.19 -20.90 -18.85
N TYR A 113 -6.41 -21.98 -18.94
CA TYR A 113 -6.64 -23.20 -18.16
C TYR A 113 -5.68 -23.29 -16.97
N ARG A 114 -6.19 -23.75 -15.83
CA ARG A 114 -5.40 -24.09 -14.63
C ARG A 114 -5.75 -25.47 -14.13
N TYR A 115 -4.79 -26.13 -13.48
CA TYR A 115 -5.06 -27.35 -12.73
C TYR A 115 -5.78 -27.01 -11.42
N ILE A 116 -6.87 -27.71 -11.13
CA ILE A 116 -7.67 -27.49 -9.92
C ILE A 116 -7.91 -28.82 -9.22
N ARG A 117 -7.85 -28.80 -7.88
CA ARG A 117 -8.17 -29.94 -7.02
C ARG A 117 -9.11 -29.52 -5.91
N VAL A 118 -10.07 -30.37 -5.56
CA VAL A 118 -10.87 -30.21 -4.34
C VAL A 118 -10.03 -30.72 -3.16
N PRO A 119 -9.85 -29.95 -2.07
CA PRO A 119 -9.10 -30.39 -0.90
C PRO A 119 -9.56 -31.77 -0.40
N GLY A 120 -8.60 -32.60 0.02
CA GLY A 120 -8.85 -33.98 0.46
C GLY A 120 -9.09 -35.00 -0.66
N GLN A 121 -9.34 -34.57 -1.91
CA GLN A 121 -9.50 -35.48 -3.04
C GLN A 121 -8.17 -35.75 -3.76
N LYS A 122 -8.05 -36.93 -4.37
CA LYS A 122 -6.91 -37.30 -5.23
C LYS A 122 -7.08 -36.78 -6.66
N ARG A 123 -8.33 -36.75 -7.16
CA ARG A 123 -8.66 -36.35 -8.52
C ARG A 123 -8.33 -34.88 -8.77
N THR A 124 -7.72 -34.62 -9.91
CA THR A 124 -7.34 -33.29 -10.40
C THR A 124 -8.01 -33.03 -11.74
N TYR A 125 -8.31 -31.78 -12.02
CA TYR A 125 -9.00 -31.35 -13.24
C TYR A 125 -8.19 -30.26 -13.93
N ALA A 126 -8.25 -30.21 -15.26
CA ALA A 126 -7.89 -29.02 -16.02
C ALA A 126 -9.17 -28.23 -16.31
N VAL A 127 -9.23 -27.00 -15.83
CA VAL A 127 -10.43 -26.15 -15.83
C VAL A 127 -10.08 -24.80 -16.45
N LYS A 128 -10.92 -24.33 -17.37
CA LYS A 128 -10.85 -22.96 -17.87
C LYS A 128 -11.31 -22.01 -16.78
N THR A 129 -10.46 -21.06 -16.40
CA THR A 129 -10.81 -20.10 -15.36
C THR A 129 -10.01 -18.81 -15.47
N GLU A 130 -10.72 -17.70 -15.27
CA GLU A 130 -10.13 -16.36 -15.09
C GLU A 130 -10.00 -16.00 -13.60
N ALA A 131 -10.28 -16.94 -12.69
CA ALA A 131 -10.17 -16.69 -11.26
C ALA A 131 -8.70 -16.43 -10.88
N ASP A 132 -8.40 -15.21 -10.44
CA ASP A 132 -7.06 -14.82 -9.98
C ASP A 132 -7.08 -14.28 -8.53
N PRO A 133 -7.33 -15.17 -7.55
CA PRO A 133 -7.35 -14.80 -6.14
C PRO A 133 -5.95 -14.42 -5.67
N SER A 134 -5.82 -13.28 -5.02
CA SER A 134 -4.55 -12.80 -4.47
C SER A 134 -4.50 -12.92 -2.95
N ALA A 135 -3.31 -13.26 -2.44
CA ALA A 135 -2.96 -13.21 -1.02
C ALA A 135 -2.12 -11.96 -0.66
N ASN A 136 -1.90 -11.06 -1.62
CA ASN A 136 -1.13 -9.83 -1.41
C ASN A 136 -2.06 -8.70 -0.97
N PHE A 137 -1.67 -7.94 0.04
CA PHE A 137 -2.44 -6.81 0.55
C PHE A 137 -2.77 -5.75 -0.50
N GLU A 138 -1.76 -5.33 -1.28
CA GLU A 138 -1.83 -4.30 -2.32
C GLU A 138 -2.87 -4.57 -3.42
N ASP A 139 -3.24 -5.83 -3.61
CA ASP A 139 -4.21 -6.26 -4.61
C ASP A 139 -5.67 -5.98 -4.22
N TRP A 140 -5.91 -5.61 -2.95
CA TRP A 140 -7.24 -5.49 -2.35
C TRP A 140 -7.59 -4.09 -1.85
N ILE A 141 -6.71 -3.13 -2.03
CA ILE A 141 -6.81 -1.78 -1.45
C ILE A 141 -6.79 -0.70 -2.53
N GLU A 142 -7.15 0.52 -2.12
CA GLU A 142 -7.12 1.71 -2.95
C GLU A 142 -5.69 1.98 -3.47
N THR A 143 -5.55 2.13 -4.78
CA THR A 143 -4.27 2.44 -5.45
C THR A 143 -4.02 3.93 -5.56
N ASP A 144 -5.07 4.75 -5.44
CA ASP A 144 -5.00 6.21 -5.39
C ASP A 144 -5.17 6.67 -3.93
N LEU A 145 -4.11 6.46 -3.14
CA LEU A 145 -4.11 6.77 -1.71
C LEU A 145 -4.31 8.27 -1.46
N LEU A 146 -3.65 9.11 -2.26
CA LEU A 146 -3.60 10.57 -2.09
C LEU A 146 -4.79 11.30 -2.70
N LYS A 147 -5.56 10.67 -3.60
CA LYS A 147 -6.60 11.33 -4.40
C LYS A 147 -6.05 12.54 -5.15
N LEU A 148 -4.87 12.34 -5.74
CA LEU A 148 -4.05 13.37 -6.35
C LEU A 148 -3.61 12.91 -7.73
N SER A 149 -3.84 13.75 -8.75
CA SER A 149 -3.26 13.52 -10.09
C SER A 149 -2.03 14.38 -10.33
N ALA A 150 -1.06 13.88 -11.10
CA ALA A 150 0.19 14.59 -11.40
C ALA A 150 -0.02 16.00 -12.02
N GLU A 151 -1.12 16.18 -12.76
CA GLU A 151 -1.49 17.44 -13.40
C GLU A 151 -1.91 18.54 -12.43
N GLU A 152 -2.42 18.15 -11.27
CA GLU A 152 -2.93 19.05 -10.22
C GLU A 152 -1.79 19.62 -9.38
N ILE A 153 -0.60 19.01 -9.44
CA ILE A 153 0.55 19.43 -8.65
C ILE A 153 1.09 20.76 -9.17
N ARG A 154 1.28 21.72 -8.26
CA ARG A 154 1.81 23.06 -8.57
C ARG A 154 3.18 23.31 -7.94
N LYS A 155 3.44 22.73 -6.77
CA LYS A 155 4.72 22.89 -6.09
C LYS A 155 5.06 21.66 -5.27
N ILE A 156 6.34 21.29 -5.27
CA ILE A 156 6.88 20.21 -4.44
C ILE A 156 8.09 20.78 -3.69
N ALA A 157 8.10 20.69 -2.36
CA ALA A 157 9.29 20.95 -1.56
C ALA A 157 9.81 19.63 -0.98
N ILE A 158 11.04 19.28 -1.36
CA ILE A 158 11.76 18.10 -0.88
C ILE A 158 12.69 18.58 0.22
N ASN A 159 12.38 18.20 1.46
CA ASN A 159 13.20 18.49 2.63
C ASN A 159 13.95 17.20 2.99
N ASN A 160 15.21 17.13 2.58
CA ASN A 160 16.09 16.04 2.91
C ASN A 160 16.83 16.39 4.21
N TYR A 161 16.63 15.61 5.26
CA TYR A 161 17.34 15.76 6.52
C TYR A 161 17.32 14.44 7.27
N SER A 162 18.25 14.29 8.22
CA SER A 162 18.24 13.23 9.22
C SER A 162 18.06 13.81 10.61
N ILE A 163 17.63 12.98 11.57
CA ILE A 163 17.53 13.38 12.97
C ILE A 163 18.61 12.67 13.76
N ASN A 164 19.46 13.43 14.44
CA ASN A 164 20.31 12.90 15.47
C ASN A 164 19.48 12.69 16.73
N GLU A 165 19.07 11.45 16.99
CA GLU A 165 18.18 11.13 18.11
C GLU A 165 18.80 11.35 19.49
N GLN A 166 20.13 11.28 19.59
CA GLN A 166 20.85 11.51 20.85
C GLN A 166 20.86 13.00 21.21
N LEU A 167 21.05 13.87 20.21
CA LEU A 167 21.15 15.31 20.40
C LEU A 167 19.81 16.04 20.18
N GLY A 168 18.83 15.37 19.55
CA GLY A 168 17.55 15.97 19.18
C GLY A 168 17.68 17.05 18.10
N GLN A 169 18.68 16.96 17.22
CA GLN A 169 19.01 17.97 16.21
C GLN A 169 18.83 17.44 14.79
N LEU A 170 18.50 18.34 13.87
CA LEU A 170 18.50 18.04 12.45
C LEU A 170 19.92 18.06 11.90
N GLU A 171 20.24 17.08 11.07
CA GLU A 171 21.50 16.96 10.34
C GLU A 171 21.22 16.86 8.83
N ASN A 172 22.24 17.16 8.02
CA ASN A 172 22.20 17.02 6.56
C ASN A 172 21.01 17.72 5.90
N VAL A 173 20.62 18.89 6.43
CA VAL A 173 19.45 19.63 5.98
C VAL A 173 19.70 20.22 4.58
N GLU A 174 19.00 19.68 3.60
CA GLU A 174 18.98 20.13 2.22
C GLU A 174 17.53 20.31 1.78
N ARG A 175 17.23 21.44 1.12
CA ARG A 175 15.89 21.75 0.64
C ARG A 175 15.91 22.09 -0.84
N THR A 176 15.14 21.33 -1.61
CA THR A 176 14.88 21.62 -3.03
C THR A 176 13.41 21.93 -3.23
N VAL A 177 13.10 23.03 -3.91
CA VAL A 177 11.74 23.42 -4.25
C VAL A 177 11.55 23.36 -5.75
N LEU A 178 10.58 22.56 -6.19
CA LEU A 178 10.13 22.43 -7.56
C LEU A 178 8.83 23.20 -7.71
N ILE A 179 8.76 24.06 -8.72
CA ILE A 179 7.55 24.82 -9.06
C ILE A 179 7.16 24.48 -10.48
N ARG A 180 5.88 24.14 -10.68
CA ARG A 180 5.30 23.93 -11.99
C ARG A 180 4.66 25.24 -12.48
N GLN A 181 5.16 25.75 -13.59
CA GLN A 181 4.57 26.89 -14.30
C GLN A 181 4.10 26.41 -15.67
N LYS A 182 2.78 26.41 -15.88
CA LYS A 182 2.14 25.76 -17.04
C LYS A 182 2.56 24.28 -17.08
N ASP A 183 3.36 23.90 -18.07
CA ASP A 183 3.85 22.52 -18.25
C ASP A 183 5.36 22.36 -18.06
N LYS A 184 6.01 23.36 -17.45
CA LYS A 184 7.45 23.34 -17.18
C LYS A 184 7.72 23.35 -15.68
N TRP A 185 8.65 22.49 -15.28
CA TRP A 185 9.17 22.44 -13.92
C TRP A 185 10.46 23.24 -13.80
N THR A 186 10.55 24.04 -12.73
CA THR A 186 11.76 24.79 -12.37
C THR A 186 12.17 24.43 -10.94
N ALA A 187 13.47 24.31 -10.68
CA ALA A 187 14.01 24.01 -9.37
C ALA A 187 14.65 25.23 -8.71
N SER A 188 14.59 25.31 -7.38
CA SER A 188 15.26 26.35 -6.57
C SER A 188 16.79 26.31 -6.67
N THR A 189 17.35 25.22 -7.19
CA THR A 189 18.79 25.06 -7.47
C THR A 189 19.26 25.96 -8.63
N GLY A 190 18.32 26.54 -9.40
CA GLY A 190 18.59 27.31 -10.61
C GLY A 190 18.92 26.44 -11.83
N ARG A 191 18.99 25.11 -11.66
CA ARG A 191 19.16 24.15 -12.77
C ARG A 191 17.80 23.64 -13.23
N ALA A 192 17.73 23.24 -14.50
CA ALA A 192 16.54 22.59 -15.02
C ALA A 192 16.49 21.15 -14.48
N PRO A 193 15.40 20.75 -13.80
CA PRO A 193 15.29 19.40 -13.28
C PRO A 193 15.20 18.38 -14.41
N ARG A 194 15.77 17.20 -14.21
CA ARG A 194 15.76 16.16 -15.23
C ARG A 194 14.35 15.60 -15.38
N LYS A 195 13.83 15.60 -16.61
CA LYS A 195 12.49 15.08 -16.92
C LYS A 195 12.22 13.67 -16.35
N PRO A 196 13.11 12.67 -16.49
CA PRO A 196 12.87 11.35 -15.90
C PRO A 196 12.72 11.36 -14.38
N ALA A 197 13.43 12.24 -13.67
CA ALA A 197 13.33 12.35 -12.22
C ALA A 197 12.00 12.98 -11.80
N ILE A 198 11.55 13.99 -12.53
CA ILE A 198 10.24 14.61 -12.34
C ILE A 198 9.11 13.63 -12.64
N ASP A 199 9.16 12.94 -13.78
CA ASP A 199 8.12 11.99 -14.20
C ASP A 199 8.01 10.84 -13.17
N ALA A 200 9.13 10.34 -12.67
CA ALA A 200 9.15 9.32 -11.60
C ALA A 200 8.57 9.86 -10.28
N LEU A 201 8.94 11.06 -9.86
CA LEU A 201 8.43 11.69 -8.64
C LEU A 201 6.92 11.95 -8.71
N THR A 202 6.44 12.57 -9.80
CA THR A 202 5.01 12.86 -9.96
C THR A 202 4.19 11.59 -10.18
N GLY A 203 4.74 10.59 -10.89
CA GLY A 203 4.10 9.29 -11.04
C GLY A 203 3.97 8.54 -9.72
N ALA A 204 5.01 8.56 -8.87
CA ALA A 204 4.95 7.96 -7.54
C ALA A 204 3.93 8.66 -6.61
N LEU A 205 3.72 9.97 -6.77
CA LEU A 205 2.68 10.70 -6.04
C LEU A 205 1.27 10.36 -6.53
N ASP A 206 1.08 10.21 -7.84
CA ASP A 206 -0.21 9.89 -8.47
C ASP A 206 -0.66 8.45 -8.14
N THR A 207 0.25 7.48 -8.26
CA THR A 207 -0.04 6.06 -8.05
C THR A 207 0.64 5.50 -6.80
N LEU A 208 0.57 6.24 -5.69
CA LEU A 208 1.25 5.83 -4.45
C LEU A 208 0.64 4.55 -3.88
N ARG A 209 1.39 3.45 -3.97
CA ARG A 209 0.97 2.14 -3.45
C ARG A 209 1.50 1.90 -2.04
N ILE A 210 0.65 1.31 -1.22
CA ILE A 210 1.01 0.86 0.13
C ILE A 210 1.09 -0.66 0.15
N VAL A 211 2.12 -1.17 0.80
CA VAL A 211 2.39 -2.61 0.90
C VAL A 211 1.99 -3.17 2.26
N ASN A 212 1.78 -2.29 3.25
CA ASN A 212 1.28 -2.65 4.58
C ASN A 212 0.72 -1.42 5.31
N VAL A 213 0.04 -1.63 6.43
CA VAL A 213 -0.50 -0.60 7.32
C VAL A 213 -0.38 -1.01 8.78
N GLN A 214 -0.29 -0.02 9.67
CA GLN A 214 -0.44 -0.22 11.10
C GLN A 214 -1.33 0.86 11.70
N PRO A 215 -2.22 0.53 12.66
CA PRO A 215 -3.09 1.53 13.27
C PRO A 215 -2.28 2.50 14.13
N LYS A 216 -2.73 3.75 14.15
CA LYS A 216 -2.28 4.77 15.10
C LYS A 216 -3.00 4.56 16.45
N PRO A 217 -2.35 4.93 17.57
CA PRO A 217 -3.01 4.94 18.87
C PRO A 217 -4.29 5.80 18.84
N PRO A 218 -5.38 5.40 19.53
CA PRO A 218 -6.65 6.12 19.48
C PRO A 218 -6.54 7.62 19.86
N ALA A 219 -5.66 7.94 20.81
CA ALA A 219 -5.38 9.33 21.21
C ALA A 219 -4.80 10.14 20.04
N LEU A 220 -3.76 9.62 19.38
CA LEU A 220 -3.15 10.25 18.21
C LEU A 220 -4.16 10.44 17.08
N THR A 221 -4.98 9.41 16.80
CA THR A 221 -6.02 9.49 15.79
C THR A 221 -7.01 10.61 16.08
N LYS A 222 -7.43 10.77 17.34
CA LYS A 222 -8.36 11.83 17.75
C LYS A 222 -7.74 13.21 17.52
N ASP A 223 -6.49 13.40 17.91
CA ASP A 223 -5.79 14.68 17.77
C ASP A 223 -5.60 15.08 16.31
N LEU A 224 -5.22 14.12 15.46
CA LEU A 224 -5.04 14.34 14.02
C LEU A 224 -6.35 14.75 13.32
N ARG A 225 -7.49 14.23 13.79
CA ARG A 225 -8.81 14.62 13.27
C ARG A 225 -9.27 15.98 13.78
N ALA A 226 -8.93 16.33 15.03
CA ALA A 226 -9.27 17.62 15.61
C ALA A 226 -8.51 18.76 14.92
N GLN A 227 -7.26 18.52 14.48
CA GLN A 227 -6.39 19.53 13.88
C GLN A 227 -6.10 20.73 14.81
N GLU A 228 -6.30 20.57 16.12
CA GLU A 228 -6.07 21.57 17.16
C GLU A 228 -4.69 21.42 17.84
N GLY A 229 -3.83 20.58 17.27
CA GLY A 229 -2.52 20.21 17.83
C GLY A 229 -2.48 18.76 18.31
N LEU A 230 -1.28 18.27 18.61
CA LEU A 230 -1.08 16.90 19.11
C LEU A 230 -1.05 16.91 20.64
N MET A 231 -1.98 16.21 21.28
CA MET A 231 -1.88 15.88 22.70
C MET A 231 -0.90 14.70 22.79
N LEU A 232 0.34 15.00 23.16
CA LEU A 232 1.45 14.04 23.16
C LEU A 232 1.35 13.04 24.31
N SER A 233 0.31 12.20 24.31
CA SER A 233 0.22 11.07 25.22
C SER A 233 1.46 10.18 25.08
N MET A 234 1.90 9.58 26.19
CA MET A 234 3.10 8.74 26.20
C MET A 234 3.01 7.61 25.15
N GLU A 235 1.84 7.00 24.99
CA GLU A 235 1.60 5.97 23.98
C GLU A 235 1.77 6.51 22.55
N SER A 236 1.24 7.68 22.25
CA SER A 236 1.37 8.32 20.94
C SER A 236 2.81 8.66 20.61
N LEU A 237 3.55 9.21 21.59
CA LEU A 237 4.97 9.53 21.46
C LEU A 237 5.82 8.27 21.21
N MET A 238 5.59 7.21 21.97
CA MET A 238 6.32 5.94 21.81
C MET A 238 6.01 5.30 20.45
N SER A 239 4.74 5.32 20.03
CA SER A 239 4.29 4.80 18.73
C SER A 239 4.92 5.56 17.55
N LEU A 240 4.95 6.89 17.63
CA LEU A 240 5.58 7.76 16.64
C LEU A 240 7.09 7.49 16.56
N ARG A 241 7.77 7.49 17.72
CA ARG A 241 9.23 7.29 17.80
C ARG A 241 9.64 5.93 17.23
N GLN A 242 8.92 4.86 17.57
CA GLN A 242 9.20 3.51 17.05
C GLN A 242 9.13 3.43 15.51
N LYS A 243 8.44 4.38 14.87
CA LYS A 243 8.26 4.44 13.42
C LYS A 243 9.09 5.54 12.77
N GLY A 244 9.97 6.22 13.52
CA GLY A 244 10.85 7.27 13.00
C GLY A 244 10.22 8.65 12.94
N PHE A 245 9.13 8.89 13.68
CA PHE A 245 8.47 10.18 13.76
C PHE A 245 8.66 10.83 15.12
N PHE A 246 9.02 12.11 15.13
CA PHE A 246 9.44 12.82 16.33
C PHE A 246 8.66 14.11 16.45
N VAL A 247 8.15 14.42 17.64
CA VAL A 247 7.49 15.69 17.89
C VAL A 247 8.44 16.59 18.66
N THR A 248 8.68 17.80 18.13
CA THR A 248 9.48 18.82 18.79
C THR A 248 8.74 19.41 19.99
N GLN A 249 9.46 20.16 20.83
CA GLN A 249 8.82 20.93 21.92
C GLN A 249 7.81 21.98 21.41
N THR A 250 7.98 22.44 20.16
CA THR A 250 7.05 23.37 19.50
C THR A 250 5.82 22.67 18.92
N GLY A 251 5.69 21.35 19.10
CA GLY A 251 4.57 20.55 18.58
C GLY A 251 4.71 20.19 17.10
N GLN A 252 5.85 20.50 16.46
CA GLN A 252 6.09 20.15 15.06
C GLN A 252 6.43 18.67 14.93
N LEU A 253 5.75 17.98 14.04
CA LEU A 253 6.07 16.61 13.67
C LEU A 253 7.18 16.58 12.62
N LEU A 254 8.27 15.91 12.94
CA LEU A 254 9.44 15.63 12.11
C LEU A 254 9.59 14.13 11.89
N SER A 255 10.52 13.77 11.03
CA SER A 255 10.77 12.40 10.58
C SER A 255 12.25 12.15 10.36
N ASN A 256 12.75 10.97 10.69
CA ASN A 256 14.17 10.65 10.57
C ASN A 256 14.70 10.61 9.12
N GLU A 257 13.84 10.48 8.12
CA GLU A 257 14.22 10.37 6.69
C GLU A 257 13.68 11.52 5.83
N GLY A 258 13.48 12.68 6.45
CA GLY A 258 13.00 13.87 5.76
C GLY A 258 11.51 13.83 5.42
N GLU A 259 11.07 14.83 4.67
CA GLU A 259 9.67 15.00 4.29
C GLU A 259 9.53 15.62 2.89
N LEU A 260 8.38 15.35 2.28
CA LEU A 260 7.95 15.89 1.00
C LEU A 260 6.66 16.68 1.20
N ILE A 261 6.66 17.95 0.79
CA ILE A 261 5.48 18.82 0.84
C ILE A 261 4.99 19.04 -0.59
N VAL A 262 3.72 18.73 -0.86
CA VAL A 262 3.12 18.84 -2.19
C VAL A 262 1.92 19.78 -2.12
N GLU A 263 1.93 20.83 -2.95
CA GLU A 263 0.84 21.78 -3.08
C GLU A 263 0.11 21.57 -4.41
N THR A 264 -1.22 21.61 -4.37
CA THR A 264 -2.10 21.40 -5.54
C THR A 264 -2.89 22.63 -5.93
N ASP A 265 -3.37 22.67 -7.17
CA ASP A 265 -4.28 23.72 -7.64
C ASP A 265 -5.64 23.74 -6.92
N LYS A 266 -6.05 22.66 -6.28
CA LYS A 266 -7.22 22.60 -5.40
C LYS A 266 -6.97 23.23 -4.01
N GLY A 267 -5.79 23.76 -3.75
CA GLY A 267 -5.41 24.35 -2.46
C GLY A 267 -5.09 23.33 -1.37
N LEU A 268 -4.88 22.06 -1.73
CA LEU A 268 -4.43 21.05 -0.77
C LEU A 268 -2.91 21.13 -0.60
N VAL A 269 -2.47 20.95 0.63
CA VAL A 269 -1.07 20.80 1.00
C VAL A 269 -0.91 19.44 1.67
N TYR A 270 -0.22 18.53 1.00
CA TYR A 270 0.16 17.24 1.54
C TYR A 270 1.54 17.36 2.18
N THR A 271 1.73 16.72 3.34
CA THR A 271 3.05 16.49 3.91
C THR A 271 3.24 14.99 4.10
N LEU A 272 4.17 14.42 3.34
CA LEU A 272 4.57 13.03 3.39
C LEU A 272 5.88 12.94 4.18
N ARG A 273 5.84 12.35 5.36
CA ARG A 273 6.99 12.16 6.24
C ARG A 273 7.46 10.72 6.18
N PHE A 274 8.74 10.51 5.93
CA PHE A 274 9.31 9.18 5.77
C PHE A 274 9.98 8.72 7.06
N GLY A 275 9.62 7.52 7.52
CA GLY A 275 10.05 6.97 8.79
C GLY A 275 11.05 5.82 8.67
N GLU A 276 11.12 5.05 9.75
CA GLU A 276 11.96 3.84 9.87
C GLU A 276 11.61 2.75 8.85
N VAL A 277 12.56 1.84 8.65
CA VAL A 277 12.33 0.60 7.90
C VAL A 277 11.28 -0.24 8.63
N ALA A 278 10.22 -0.62 7.91
CA ALA A 278 9.15 -1.42 8.46
C ALA A 278 9.60 -2.88 8.63
N PRO A 279 9.28 -3.53 9.76
CA PRO A 279 9.66 -4.92 10.02
C PRO A 279 8.99 -5.87 9.02
N GLY A 280 9.71 -6.92 8.63
CA GLY A 280 9.24 -7.90 7.65
C GLY A 280 9.41 -7.48 6.18
N ALA A 281 10.21 -6.45 5.89
CA ALA A 281 10.70 -6.18 4.55
C ALA A 281 11.75 -7.23 4.14
N PRO A 282 11.75 -7.74 2.88
CA PRO A 282 12.91 -8.46 2.35
C PRO A 282 14.15 -7.57 2.52
N GLY A 283 15.20 -8.09 3.17
CA GLY A 283 16.41 -7.32 3.48
C GLY A 283 16.45 -6.65 4.85
N ALA A 284 15.39 -6.70 5.67
CA ALA A 284 15.43 -6.14 7.04
C ALA A 284 16.41 -6.87 7.99
N THR A 285 16.88 -8.08 7.62
CA THR A 285 17.79 -8.92 8.40
C THR A 285 19.18 -9.09 7.78
N THR A 286 19.40 -8.59 6.57
CA THR A 286 20.69 -8.66 5.88
C THR A 286 21.09 -7.24 5.56
N GLY A 287 22.21 -6.75 6.09
CA GLY A 287 22.75 -5.41 5.81
C GLY A 287 23.21 -5.23 4.35
N THR A 288 22.35 -5.58 3.39
CA THR A 288 22.48 -5.31 1.97
C THR A 288 22.19 -3.84 1.72
N GLU A 289 23.13 -3.13 1.10
CA GLU A 289 23.09 -1.69 0.82
C GLU A 289 21.99 -1.24 -0.18
N ASP A 290 21.19 -2.18 -0.70
CA ASP A 290 20.16 -1.85 -1.69
C ASP A 290 18.87 -1.36 -1.02
N LYS A 291 18.80 -0.05 -0.77
CA LYS A 291 17.62 0.63 -0.21
C LYS A 291 16.33 0.44 -1.03
N THR A 292 16.40 -0.06 -2.26
CA THR A 292 15.20 -0.28 -3.10
C THR A 292 14.36 -1.46 -2.61
N THR A 293 14.92 -2.36 -1.81
CA THR A 293 14.18 -3.48 -1.21
C THR A 293 13.56 -3.15 0.16
N GLU A 294 14.03 -2.08 0.81
CA GLU A 294 13.56 -1.67 2.13
C GLU A 294 12.17 -1.04 2.05
N ARG A 295 11.22 -1.58 2.82
CA ARG A 295 9.90 -0.96 2.99
C ARG A 295 9.94 0.02 4.14
N ARG A 296 9.32 1.20 4.02
CA ARG A 296 9.42 2.25 5.04
C ARG A 296 8.08 2.77 5.49
N TYR A 297 8.02 3.17 6.75
CA TYR A 297 6.83 3.85 7.28
C TYR A 297 6.65 5.21 6.61
N LEU A 298 5.38 5.55 6.36
CA LEU A 298 4.95 6.82 5.80
C LEU A 298 3.85 7.40 6.68
N PHE A 299 4.03 8.67 7.07
CA PHE A 299 3.04 9.46 7.79
C PHE A 299 2.58 10.62 6.92
N ILE A 300 1.28 10.68 6.66
CA ILE A 300 0.69 11.67 5.76
C ILE A 300 -0.22 12.60 6.55
N THR A 301 -0.06 13.91 6.34
CA THR A 301 -1.01 14.94 6.77
C THR A 301 -1.46 15.75 5.58
N VAL A 302 -2.71 16.21 5.62
CA VAL A 302 -3.29 17.06 4.58
C VAL A 302 -4.01 18.22 5.24
N SER A 303 -3.80 19.41 4.70
CA SER A 303 -4.51 20.64 5.04
C SER A 303 -4.99 21.34 3.78
N TYR A 304 -6.04 22.15 3.92
CA TYR A 304 -6.52 23.05 2.88
C TYR A 304 -6.11 24.48 3.22
N HIS A 305 -5.71 25.24 2.20
CA HIS A 305 -5.19 26.59 2.34
C HIS A 305 -5.81 27.51 1.27
N ASP A 306 -6.60 28.51 1.69
CA ASP A 306 -7.24 29.47 0.78
C ASP A 306 -6.22 30.34 0.02
N ASP A 307 -5.09 30.68 0.65
CA ASP A 307 -4.00 31.42 0.01
C ASP A 307 -3.35 30.61 -1.11
N ARG A 308 -3.20 29.29 -0.92
CA ARG A 308 -2.70 28.37 -1.95
C ARG A 308 -3.70 28.20 -3.08
N ALA A 309 -4.97 28.00 -2.74
CA ALA A 309 -6.05 27.95 -3.74
C ALA A 309 -6.07 29.24 -4.58
N ALA A 310 -6.00 30.42 -3.96
CA ALA A 310 -5.99 31.70 -4.66
C ALA A 310 -4.75 31.83 -5.56
N ALA A 311 -3.56 31.44 -5.08
CA ALA A 311 -2.31 31.50 -5.84
C ALA A 311 -2.34 30.69 -7.14
N TYR A 312 -3.14 29.62 -7.19
CA TYR A 312 -3.22 28.71 -8.35
C TYR A 312 -4.50 28.85 -9.18
N ASN A 313 -5.41 29.76 -8.81
CA ASN A 313 -6.71 29.97 -9.47
C ASN A 313 -6.97 31.47 -9.73
N ASP A 314 -6.01 32.18 -10.31
CA ASP A 314 -6.13 33.59 -10.70
C ASP A 314 -6.59 34.53 -9.57
N GLY A 315 -6.20 34.23 -8.32
CA GLY A 315 -6.60 34.98 -7.13
C GLY A 315 -8.01 34.65 -6.60
N ASP A 316 -8.73 33.72 -7.22
CA ASP A 316 -10.09 33.33 -6.83
C ASP A 316 -10.14 31.87 -6.30
N PRO A 317 -10.06 31.67 -4.98
CA PRO A 317 -10.15 30.34 -4.38
C PRO A 317 -11.58 29.77 -4.42
N SER A 318 -12.61 30.57 -4.68
CA SER A 318 -14.01 30.17 -4.51
C SER A 318 -14.40 28.98 -5.39
N LYS A 319 -13.78 28.85 -6.57
CA LYS A 319 -13.98 27.78 -7.54
C LYS A 319 -13.62 26.40 -6.99
N VAL A 320 -12.60 26.32 -6.14
CA VAL A 320 -12.06 25.06 -5.61
C VAL A 320 -12.26 24.94 -4.10
N ARG A 321 -12.66 26.00 -3.40
CA ARG A 321 -12.73 26.00 -1.93
C ARG A 321 -13.60 24.90 -1.37
N VAL A 322 -14.81 24.71 -1.91
CA VAL A 322 -15.75 23.71 -1.39
C VAL A 322 -15.23 22.29 -1.64
N THR A 323 -14.74 22.01 -2.84
CA THR A 323 -14.21 20.69 -3.22
C THR A 323 -12.91 20.39 -2.49
N GLY A 324 -11.98 21.35 -2.42
CA GLY A 324 -10.70 21.26 -1.72
C GLY A 324 -10.86 21.03 -0.22
N ASN A 325 -11.71 21.80 0.46
CA ASN A 325 -12.00 21.59 1.89
C ASN A 325 -12.63 20.23 2.18
N ARG A 326 -13.57 19.80 1.32
CA ARG A 326 -14.20 18.48 1.48
C ARG A 326 -13.17 17.36 1.32
N LEU A 327 -12.33 17.44 0.30
CA LEU A 327 -11.29 16.45 0.04
C LEU A 327 -10.24 16.43 1.15
N ALA A 328 -9.81 17.61 1.63
CA ALA A 328 -8.88 17.69 2.76
C ALA A 328 -9.45 16.98 3.99
N ARG A 329 -10.71 17.22 4.37
CA ARG A 329 -11.35 16.53 5.50
C ARG A 329 -11.46 15.01 5.30
N GLU A 330 -11.78 14.56 4.09
CA GLU A 330 -11.84 13.13 3.76
C GLU A 330 -10.47 12.48 3.94
N LEU A 331 -9.42 13.11 3.39
CA LEU A 331 -8.05 12.63 3.46
C LEU A 331 -7.48 12.71 4.88
N THR A 332 -7.77 13.78 5.65
CA THR A 332 -7.42 13.87 7.07
C THR A 332 -8.00 12.70 7.84
N ASN A 333 -9.29 12.38 7.65
CA ASN A 333 -9.92 11.24 8.32
C ASN A 333 -9.31 9.90 7.91
N ARG A 334 -9.01 9.73 6.61
CA ARG A 334 -8.35 8.54 6.06
C ARG A 334 -6.97 8.34 6.69
N PHE A 335 -6.15 9.39 6.72
CA PHE A 335 -4.76 9.31 7.17
C PHE A 335 -4.63 9.31 8.70
N ALA A 336 -5.62 9.82 9.43
CA ALA A 336 -5.58 9.86 10.89
C ALA A 336 -5.50 8.48 11.55
N ASP A 337 -6.03 7.43 10.90
CA ASP A 337 -6.08 6.08 11.49
C ASP A 337 -4.79 5.26 11.30
N TRP A 338 -4.00 5.57 10.28
CA TRP A 338 -2.99 4.62 9.77
C TRP A 338 -1.60 5.23 9.66
N TYR A 339 -0.61 4.48 10.11
CA TYR A 339 0.72 4.50 9.55
C TYR A 339 0.71 3.64 8.29
N TYR A 340 1.20 4.19 7.18
CA TYR A 340 1.34 3.45 5.93
C TYR A 340 2.73 2.87 5.81
N VAL A 341 2.89 1.84 4.98
CA VAL A 341 4.19 1.32 4.58
C VAL A 341 4.26 1.33 3.06
N ILE A 342 5.29 1.96 2.52
CA ILE A 342 5.54 2.06 1.07
C ILE A 342 6.72 1.19 0.65
N SER A 343 6.81 0.90 -0.64
CA SER A 343 7.93 0.17 -1.23
C SER A 343 9.22 1.03 -1.23
N GLY A 344 10.38 0.38 -1.27
CA GLY A 344 11.66 1.09 -1.42
C GLY A 344 11.79 1.80 -2.77
N ALA A 345 11.13 1.28 -3.81
CA ALA A 345 11.03 1.93 -5.12
C ALA A 345 10.26 3.26 -5.03
N ASP A 346 9.07 3.26 -4.41
CA ASP A 346 8.29 4.49 -4.21
C ASP A 346 9.04 5.48 -3.33
N PHE A 347 9.64 5.02 -2.23
CA PHE A 347 10.48 5.86 -1.38
C PHE A 347 11.63 6.53 -2.16
N THR A 348 12.31 5.78 -3.03
CA THR A 348 13.39 6.31 -3.88
C THR A 348 12.86 7.36 -4.87
N ASN A 349 11.74 7.09 -5.52
CA ASN A 349 11.12 8.02 -6.48
C ASN A 349 10.61 9.30 -5.82
N LEU A 350 10.14 9.21 -4.57
CA LEU A 350 9.68 10.35 -3.77
C LEU A 350 10.82 11.19 -3.17
N ARG A 351 12.07 10.70 -3.22
CA ARG A 351 13.28 11.39 -2.76
C ARG A 351 14.37 11.45 -3.84
N PRO A 352 14.10 12.10 -4.99
CA PRO A 352 15.10 12.24 -6.02
C PRO A 352 16.30 13.02 -5.48
N ARG A 353 17.51 12.63 -5.91
CA ARG A 353 18.75 13.28 -5.47
C ARG A 353 18.80 14.69 -6.01
N ALA A 354 19.34 15.63 -5.23
CA ALA A 354 19.45 17.03 -5.63
C ALA A 354 20.22 17.26 -6.93
N LYS A 355 21.15 16.38 -7.32
CA LYS A 355 21.84 16.47 -8.62
C LYS A 355 20.98 16.14 -9.84
N ASP A 356 19.86 15.46 -9.61
CA ASP A 356 18.88 15.07 -10.63
C ASP A 356 17.75 16.13 -10.76
N LEU A 357 17.71 17.11 -9.84
CA LEU A 357 16.79 18.24 -9.78
C LEU A 357 17.49 19.56 -10.11
#